data_AF-Q05RN7-F1
#
_entry.id   AF-Q05RN7-F1
#
_cell.length_a   1.000
_cell.length_b   1.000
_cell.length_c   1.000
_cell.angle_alpha   90.00
_cell.angle_beta   90.00
_cell.angle_gamma   90.00
#
_symmetry.space_group_name_H-M   'P 1'
#
loop_
_entity.id
_entity.type
_entity.pdbx_description
1 polymer ?
#
loop_
_entity_poly.entity_id
_entity_poly.type
_entity_poly.pdbx_seq_one_letter_code
_entity_poly.pdbx_strand_id
1 'polypeptide(L)' 'MESSSPGRDHQPDLATLISDLDQDRAWLLQQIDSGRWPELRLDLAALERELGQLLVRAAERLEGDARRT' A
#
# COMPACT_ATOMS: atom_id res chain seq x y z
N MET A 1 17.87 26.00 25.24
CA MET A 1 18.03 24.91 24.24
C MET A 1 16.91 23.93 24.50
N GLU A 2 15.76 24.17 23.90
CA GLU A 2 14.65 23.23 23.94
C GLU A 2 14.88 22.23 22.82
N SER A 3 15.17 20.98 23.21
CA SER A 3 15.33 19.88 22.28
C SER A 3 13.99 19.60 21.61
N SER A 4 13.83 20.03 20.36
CA SER A 4 12.75 19.58 19.50
C SER A 4 12.84 18.06 19.39
N SER A 5 11.91 17.33 20.01
CA SER A 5 11.74 15.90 19.76
C SER A 5 11.33 15.70 18.29
N PRO A 6 12.12 15.05 17.43
CA PRO A 6 11.63 14.56 16.15
C PRO A 6 10.86 13.26 16.42
N GLY A 7 9.73 13.05 15.75
CA GLY A 7 9.04 11.75 15.81
C GLY A 7 7.67 11.76 16.49
N ARG A 8 6.84 12.78 16.23
CA ARG A 8 5.45 12.48 15.87
C ARG A 8 5.42 12.34 14.37
N ASP A 9 6.05 11.29 13.86
CA ASP A 9 5.89 10.90 12.47
C ASP A 9 4.39 10.66 12.28
N HIS A 10 3.81 11.46 11.38
CA HIS A 10 2.40 11.53 11.11
C HIS A 10 1.97 10.14 10.63
N GLN A 11 1.42 9.32 11.51
CA GLN A 11 0.89 8.02 11.11
C GLN A 11 -0.19 8.32 10.06
N PRO A 12 0.01 7.91 8.78
CA PRO A 12 -0.91 8.26 7.72
C PRO A 12 -2.28 7.71 8.10
N ASP A 13 -3.33 8.50 7.84
CA ASP A 13 -4.68 7.98 7.95
C ASP A 13 -4.83 6.74 7.06
N LEU A 14 -5.67 5.81 7.47
CA LEU A 14 -5.83 4.52 6.79
C LEU A 14 -6.18 4.71 5.31
N ALA A 15 -6.94 5.74 4.98
CA ALA A 15 -7.26 6.12 3.60
C ALA A 15 -6.00 6.45 2.78
N THR A 16 -5.11 7.27 3.35
CA THR A 16 -3.83 7.63 2.72
C THR A 16 -2.94 6.41 2.56
N LEU A 17 -2.84 5.57 3.59
CA LEU A 17 -2.04 4.34 3.54
C LEU A 17 -2.53 3.37 2.45
N ILE A 18 -3.85 3.19 2.31
CA ILE A 18 -4.43 2.37 1.23
C ILE A 18 -4.05 2.93 -0.14
N SER A 19 -4.14 4.26 -0.32
CA SER A 19 -3.78 4.92 -1.57
C SER A 19 -2.30 4.76 -1.93
N ASP A 20 -1.41 4.97 -0.96
CA ASP A 20 0.04 4.87 -1.17
C ASP A 20 0.44 3.43 -1.55
N LEU A 21 -0.11 2.44 -0.85
CA LEU A 21 0.15 1.02 -1.15
C LEU A 21 -0.42 0.60 -2.52
N ASP A 22 -1.53 1.19 -2.97
CA ASP A 22 -2.06 0.91 -4.31
C ASP A 22 -1.15 1.49 -5.40
N GLN A 23 -0.59 2.67 -5.17
CA GLN A 23 0.39 3.28 -6.08
C GLN A 23 1.67 2.45 -6.14
N ASP A 24 2.19 1.99 -4.99
CA ASP A 24 3.38 1.15 -4.92
C ASP A 24 3.15 -0.21 -5.60
N ARG A 25 1.97 -0.80 -5.41
CA ARG A 25 1.56 -2.04 -6.10
C ARG A 25 1.55 -1.84 -7.62
N ALA A 26 0.96 -0.75 -8.10
CA ALA A 26 0.93 -0.44 -9.53
C ALA A 26 2.34 -0.22 -10.10
N TRP A 27 3.22 0.45 -9.35
CA TRP A 27 4.62 0.61 -9.72
C TRP A 27 5.31 -0.75 -9.81
N LEU A 28 5.16 -1.62 -8.80
CA LEU A 28 5.74 -2.96 -8.79
C LEU A 28 5.33 -3.76 -10.03
N LEU A 29 4.04 -3.75 -10.37
CA LEU A 29 3.52 -4.43 -11.55
C LEU A 29 4.17 -3.92 -12.85
N GLN A 30 4.27 -2.59 -13.02
CA GLN A 30 4.94 -2.00 -14.18
C GLN A 30 6.40 -2.43 -14.30
N GLN A 31 7.12 -2.56 -13.17
CA GLN A 31 8.50 -3.02 -13.20
C GLN A 31 8.61 -4.49 -13.61
N ILE A 32 7.73 -5.34 -13.09
CA ILE A 32 7.64 -6.76 -13.48
C ILE A 32 7.37 -6.87 -14.99
N ASP A 33 6.43 -6.08 -15.51
CA ASP A 33 6.07 -6.06 -16.93
C ASP A 33 7.21 -5.56 -17.82
N SER A 34 8.01 -4.61 -17.34
CA SER A 34 9.22 -4.14 -18.03
C SER A 34 10.37 -5.15 -18.05
N GLY A 35 10.22 -6.29 -17.37
CA GLY A 35 11.24 -7.35 -17.31
C GLY A 35 12.26 -7.19 -16.18
N ARG A 36 12.00 -6.34 -15.19
CA ARG A 36 12.86 -6.27 -13.98
C ARG A 36 12.68 -7.53 -13.13
N TRP A 37 13.76 -7.90 -12.44
CA TRP A 37 13.82 -9.06 -11.52
C TRP A 37 13.27 -10.36 -12.12
N PRO A 38 13.84 -10.83 -13.26
CA PRO A 38 13.33 -12.01 -13.95
C PRO A 38 13.25 -13.25 -13.05
N GLU A 39 14.22 -13.42 -12.15
CA GLU A 39 14.29 -14.57 -11.24
C GLU A 39 13.22 -14.56 -10.14
N LEU A 40 12.60 -13.41 -9.88
CA LEU A 40 11.55 -13.24 -8.87
C LEU A 40 10.20 -12.90 -9.50
N ARG A 41 10.08 -12.93 -10.83
CA ARG A 41 8.89 -12.43 -11.56
C ARG A 41 7.60 -13.06 -11.05
N LEU A 42 7.60 -14.38 -10.86
CA LEU A 42 6.41 -15.12 -10.43
C LEU A 42 6.04 -14.81 -8.98
N ASP A 43 7.05 -14.76 -8.10
CA ASP A 43 6.83 -14.47 -6.67
C ASP A 43 6.36 -13.03 -6.47
N LEU A 44 6.94 -12.07 -7.18
CA LEU A 44 6.54 -10.67 -7.13
C LEU A 44 5.14 -10.45 -7.71
N ALA A 45 4.78 -11.18 -8.78
CA ALA A 45 3.42 -11.12 -9.33
C ALA A 45 2.38 -11.74 -8.37
N ALA A 46 2.74 -12.81 -7.66
CA ALA A 46 1.89 -13.39 -6.63
C ALA A 46 1.69 -12.40 -5.47
N LEU A 47 2.77 -11.79 -4.99
CA LEU A 47 2.75 -10.77 -3.94
C LEU A 47 1.88 -9.56 -4.34
N GLU A 48 2.08 -9.03 -5.55
CA GLU A 48 1.29 -7.93 -6.10
C GLU A 48 -0.21 -8.27 -6.08
N ARG A 49 -0.57 -9.48 -6.52
CA ARG A 49 -1.96 -9.96 -6.56
C ARG A 49 -2.56 -10.14 -5.16
N GLU A 50 -1.78 -10.63 -4.19
CA GLU A 50 -2.21 -10.75 -2.80
C GLU A 50 -2.42 -9.37 -2.17
N LEU A 51 -1.50 -8.43 -2.43
CA LEU A 51 -1.61 -7.05 -1.98
C LEU A 51 -2.86 -6.38 -2.56
N GLY A 52 -3.15 -6.57 -3.85
CA GLY A 52 -4.37 -6.04 -4.47
C GLY A 52 -5.65 -6.53 -3.79
N GLN A 53 -5.73 -7.82 -3.45
CA GLN A 53 -6.89 -8.36 -2.72
C GLN A 53 -7.01 -7.79 -1.31
N LEU A 54 -5.89 -7.57 -0.63
CA LEU A 54 -5.88 -6.98 0.70
C LEU A 54 -6.38 -5.54 0.67
N LEU A 55 -5.91 -4.74 -0.29
CA LEU A 55 -6.30 -3.34 -0.44
C LEU A 55 -7.80 -3.18 -0.72
N VAL A 56 -8.37 -4.05 -1.57
CA VAL A 56 -9.82 -4.07 -1.81
C VAL A 56 -10.60 -4.27 -0.50
N ARG A 57 -10.24 -5.28 0.29
CA ARG A 57 -10.91 -5.56 1.58
C ARG A 57 -10.74 -4.42 2.58
N ALA A 58 -9.57 -3.78 2.59
CA ALA A 58 -9.30 -2.64 3.46
C ALA A 58 -10.17 -1.43 3.09
N ALA A 59 -10.30 -1.14 1.79
CA ALA A 59 -11.16 -0.07 1.29
C ALA A 59 -12.64 -0.34 1.59
N GLU A 60 -13.14 -1.56 1.35
CA GLU A 60 -14.51 -1.96 1.69
C GLU A 60 -14.82 -1.77 3.18
N ARG A 61 -13.86 -2.12 4.04
CA ARG A 61 -13.99 -1.91 5.49
C ARG A 61 -14.02 -0.44 5.86
N LEU A 62 -13.15 0.38 5.28
CA LEU A 62 -13.10 1.82 5.51
C LEU A 62 -14.43 2.50 5.12
N GLU A 63 -14.97 2.15 3.94
CA GLU A 63 -16.29 2.65 3.51
C GLU A 63 -17.42 2.17 4.44
N GLY A 64 -17.37 0.92 4.88
CA GLY A 64 -18.33 0.33 5.80
C GLY A 64 -18.29 0.94 7.20
N ASP A 65 -17.13 1.42 7.65
CA ASP A 65 -16.96 2.13 8.91
C ASP A 65 -17.45 3.59 8.76
N ALA A 66 -17.13 4.26 7.66
CA ALA A 66 -17.61 5.62 7.35
C ALA A 66 -19.14 5.73 7.26
N ARG A 67 -19.83 4.65 6.85
CA ARG A 67 -21.31 4.62 6.78
C ARG A 67 -21.98 4.42 8.14
N ARG A 68 -21.22 4.02 9.17
CA ARG A 68 -21.74 3.80 10.54
C ARG A 68 -21.58 5.02 11.45
N THR A 69 -20.76 5.98 11.07
CA THR A 69 -20.51 7.25 11.77
C THR A 69 -21.35 8.36 11.18
#